data_AF-A0A2D4R0M3-F1
#
_entry.id   AF-A0A2D4R0M3-F1
#
_cell.length_a   1.000
_cell.length_b   1.000
_cell.length_c   1.000
_cell.angle_alpha   90.00
_cell.angle_beta   90.00
_cell.angle_gamma   90.00
#
_symmetry.space_group_name_H-M   'P 1'
#
loop_
_entity.id
_entity.type
_entity.pdbx_description
1 polymer ?
#
loop_
_entity_poly.entity_id
_entity_poly.type
_entity_poly.pdbx_seq_one_letter_code
_entity_poly.pdbx_strand_id
1 'polypeptide(L)'
;MKSETKVSILNFLPNISKNSSHTNSGSMEKEVNELLKEKFLCQNKFTSDIETLVLNSELNYIEAIITYCEENNIELESVNKLISKPLKEKLKAEALDLNYLKKTTRSRLPI
;
A
#
# COMPACT_ATOMS: atom_id res chain seq x y z
N MET A 1 50.84 28.28 -18.83
CA MET A 1 51.15 27.70 -17.50
C MET A 1 49.90 27.71 -16.66
N LYS A 2 49.71 26.65 -15.86
CA LYS A 2 48.56 26.30 -14.99
C LYS A 2 47.51 25.39 -15.65
N SER A 3 47.95 24.14 -15.80
CA SER A 3 47.14 22.96 -15.52
C SER A 3 46.40 23.10 -14.19
N GLU A 4 45.17 22.61 -14.11
CA GLU A 4 44.74 21.80 -12.97
C GLU A 4 43.41 21.11 -13.27
N THR A 5 43.49 19.80 -13.15
CA THR A 5 42.53 18.76 -13.45
C THR A 5 41.29 18.93 -12.57
N LYS A 6 40.10 19.06 -13.18
CA LYS A 6 38.83 18.82 -12.49
C LYS A 6 38.71 17.31 -12.23
N VAL A 7 39.46 16.81 -11.24
CA VAL A 7 39.34 15.45 -10.73
C VAL A 7 37.92 15.30 -10.20
N SER A 8 37.09 14.60 -10.96
CA SER A 8 35.72 14.30 -10.60
C SER A 8 35.72 13.52 -9.29
N ILE A 9 35.10 14.12 -8.28
CA ILE A 9 34.87 13.56 -6.93
C ILE A 9 34.08 12.23 -7.00
N LEU A 10 33.53 11.89 -8.17
CA LEU A 10 32.87 10.62 -8.48
C LEU A 10 33.79 9.39 -8.44
N ASN A 11 35.12 9.56 -8.39
CA ASN A 11 36.06 8.45 -8.30
C ASN A 11 36.30 7.94 -6.87
N PHE A 12 35.72 8.59 -5.84
CA PHE A 12 35.96 8.24 -4.43
C PHE A 12 34.82 7.49 -3.73
N LEU A 13 33.81 7.02 -4.46
CA LEU A 13 32.77 6.18 -3.86
C LEU A 13 33.22 4.70 -3.87
N PRO A 14 33.44 4.08 -2.69
CA PRO A 14 33.60 2.65 -2.61
C PRO A 14 32.30 1.99 -3.04
N ASN A 15 32.40 1.23 -4.14
CA ASN A 15 31.38 0.32 -4.66
C ASN A 15 31.06 -0.74 -3.60
N ILE A 16 30.13 -0.43 -2.70
CA ILE A 16 29.61 -1.37 -1.72
C ILE A 16 28.39 -2.07 -2.33
N SER A 17 28.49 -3.39 -2.35
CA SER A 17 27.52 -4.36 -2.83
C SER A 17 27.57 -4.71 -4.33
N LYS A 18 28.77 -5.03 -4.81
CA LYS A 18 28.94 -6.14 -5.76
C LYS A 18 29.59 -7.32 -5.06
N ASN A 19 28.84 -7.95 -4.15
CA ASN A 19 29.11 -9.31 -3.70
C ASN A 19 28.09 -10.25 -4.36
N SER A 20 28.47 -10.70 -5.56
CA SER A 20 28.33 -12.08 -6.02
C SER A 20 27.14 -12.90 -5.50
N SER A 21 26.18 -13.16 -6.39
CA SER A 21 25.71 -14.53 -6.61
C SER A 21 25.55 -14.79 -8.10
N HIS A 22 26.65 -15.16 -8.75
CA HIS A 22 26.55 -16.06 -9.90
C HIS A 22 26.62 -17.49 -9.38
N THR A 23 25.45 -18.04 -9.04
CA THR A 23 25.23 -19.49 -8.95
C THR A 23 23.81 -19.77 -9.43
N ASN A 24 23.69 -20.34 -10.64
CA ASN A 24 22.47 -20.89 -11.28
C ASN A 24 21.17 -20.87 -10.43
N SER A 25 20.24 -19.92 -10.66
CA SER A 25 19.17 -19.64 -9.68
C SER A 25 17.76 -19.32 -10.22
N GLY A 26 17.47 -19.52 -11.50
CA GLY A 26 16.14 -19.18 -12.07
C GLY A 26 14.94 -19.92 -11.44
N SER A 27 15.17 -20.97 -10.66
CA SER A 27 14.14 -21.72 -9.93
C SER A 27 13.89 -21.20 -8.51
N MET A 28 14.93 -20.79 -7.77
CA MET A 28 14.79 -20.31 -6.39
C MET A 28 14.28 -18.86 -6.32
N GLU A 29 14.60 -18.03 -7.31
CA GLU A 29 14.11 -16.65 -7.39
C GLU A 29 12.59 -16.55 -7.56
N LYS A 30 11.99 -17.53 -8.24
CA LYS A 30 10.54 -17.62 -8.43
C LYS A 30 9.85 -17.99 -7.13
N GLU A 31 10.34 -19.04 -6.47
CA GLU A 31 9.81 -19.53 -5.21
C GLU A 31 9.91 -18.48 -4.09
N VAL A 32 11.04 -17.75 -4.02
CA VAL A 32 11.20 -16.62 -3.09
C VAL A 32 10.22 -15.49 -3.42
N ASN A 33 10.06 -15.10 -4.69
CA ASN A 33 9.08 -14.06 -5.05
C ASN A 33 7.63 -14.47 -4.81
N GLU A 34 7.31 -15.75 -4.93
CA GLU A 34 5.98 -16.31 -4.66
C GLU A 34 5.69 -16.29 -3.16
N LEU A 35 6.64 -16.75 -2.34
CA LEU A 35 6.61 -16.62 -0.87
C LEU A 35 6.51 -15.16 -0.43
N LEU A 36 7.19 -14.24 -1.11
CA LEU A 36 7.09 -12.81 -0.83
C LEU A 36 5.70 -12.27 -1.21
N LYS A 37 5.12 -12.65 -2.35
CA LYS A 37 3.77 -12.22 -2.73
C LYS A 37 2.68 -12.76 -1.82
N GLU A 38 2.88 -13.94 -1.25
CA GLU A 38 1.96 -14.50 -0.25
C GLU A 38 2.07 -13.75 1.08
N LYS A 39 3.28 -13.37 1.49
CA LYS A 39 3.50 -12.71 2.78
C LYS A 39 3.35 -11.19 2.79
N PHE A 40 3.46 -10.53 1.64
CA PHE A 40 3.40 -9.07 1.55
C PHE A 40 2.08 -8.57 0.99
N LEU A 41 1.38 -7.78 1.81
CA LEU A 41 0.19 -7.05 1.41
C LEU A 41 0.61 -5.74 0.73
N CYS A 42 0.26 -5.60 -0.55
CA CYS A 42 0.49 -4.38 -1.32
C CYS A 42 -0.81 -3.58 -1.42
N GLN A 43 -0.72 -2.25 -1.44
CA GLN A 43 -1.87 -1.34 -1.60
C GLN A 43 -2.73 -1.63 -2.84
N ASN A 44 -2.11 -2.00 -3.95
CA ASN A 44 -2.83 -2.37 -5.17
C ASN A 44 -3.61 -3.67 -5.00
N LYS A 45 -2.95 -4.71 -4.43
CA LYS A 45 -3.58 -6.00 -4.15
C LYS A 45 -4.75 -5.84 -3.19
N PHE A 46 -4.54 -5.10 -2.09
CA PHE A 46 -5.58 -4.77 -1.13
C PHE A 46 -6.79 -4.10 -1.79
N THR A 47 -6.57 -3.10 -2.65
CA THR A 47 -7.68 -2.42 -3.33
C THR A 47 -8.47 -3.38 -4.23
N SER A 48 -7.78 -4.22 -5.01
CA SER A 48 -8.43 -5.20 -5.89
C SER A 48 -9.15 -6.31 -5.13
N ASP A 49 -8.58 -6.80 -4.03
CA ASP A 49 -9.19 -7.82 -3.19
C ASP A 49 -10.49 -7.28 -2.55
N ILE A 50 -10.47 -6.04 -2.04
CA ILE A 50 -11.66 -5.38 -1.48
C ILE A 50 -12.75 -5.17 -2.55
N GLU A 51 -12.40 -4.69 -3.73
CA GLU A 51 -13.39 -4.52 -4.82
C GLU A 51 -14.01 -5.85 -5.25
N THR A 52 -13.21 -6.92 -5.27
CA THR A 52 -13.69 -8.27 -5.56
C THR A 52 -14.60 -8.80 -4.45
N LEU A 53 -14.25 -8.56 -3.19
CA LEU A 53 -15.04 -8.98 -2.04
C LEU A 53 -16.42 -8.29 -1.99
N VAL A 54 -16.46 -6.99 -2.29
CA VAL A 54 -17.70 -6.20 -2.41
C VAL A 54 -18.59 -6.75 -3.53
N LEU A 55 -18.01 -7.08 -4.69
CA LEU A 55 -18.76 -7.66 -5.81
C LEU A 55 -19.32 -9.06 -5.51
N ASN A 56 -18.54 -9.88 -4.81
CA ASN A 56 -18.91 -11.28 -4.55
C ASN A 56 -19.90 -11.42 -3.40
N SER A 57 -19.82 -10.55 -2.39
CA SER A 57 -20.57 -10.69 -1.13
C SER A 57 -21.69 -9.65 -0.97
N GLU A 58 -21.84 -8.73 -1.93
CA GLU A 58 -22.77 -7.59 -1.87
C GLU A 58 -22.66 -6.78 -0.56
N LEU A 59 -21.46 -6.76 0.03
CA LEU A 59 -21.17 -6.02 1.27
C LEU A 59 -20.75 -4.59 0.95
N ASN A 60 -21.05 -3.68 1.87
CA ASN A 60 -20.51 -2.32 1.89
C ASN A 60 -18.96 -2.35 1.98
N TYR A 61 -18.28 -1.30 1.48
CA TYR A 61 -16.82 -1.22 1.54
C TYR A 61 -16.29 -1.24 2.98
N ILE A 62 -17.03 -0.68 3.94
CA ILE A 62 -16.69 -0.74 5.37
C ILE A 62 -16.63 -2.18 5.87
N GLU A 63 -17.68 -2.96 5.63
CA GLU A 63 -17.77 -4.35 6.06
C GLU A 63 -16.74 -5.22 5.33
N ALA A 64 -16.58 -5.02 4.01
CA ALA A 64 -15.58 -5.74 3.23
C ALA A 64 -14.15 -5.55 3.77
N ILE A 65 -13.79 -4.33 4.20
CA ILE A 65 -12.48 -4.09 4.81
C ILE A 65 -12.32 -4.82 6.14
N ILE A 66 -13.37 -4.85 6.98
CA ILE A 66 -13.34 -5.54 8.27
C ILE A 66 -13.17 -7.04 8.05
N THR A 67 -14.02 -7.65 7.22
CA THR A 67 -13.96 -9.09 6.90
C THR A 67 -12.60 -9.47 6.33
N TYR A 68 -12.06 -8.68 5.39
CA TYR A 68 -10.74 -8.95 4.84
C TYR A 68 -9.64 -8.90 5.91
N CYS A 69 -9.70 -7.97 6.85
CA CYS A 69 -8.72 -7.89 7.94
C CYS A 69 -8.84 -9.05 8.92
N GLU A 70 -10.06 -9.52 9.20
CA GLU A 70 -10.30 -10.69 10.05
C GLU A 70 -9.78 -11.98 9.41
N GLU A 71 -10.09 -12.21 8.13
CA GLU A 71 -9.65 -13.40 7.39
C GLU A 71 -8.13 -13.48 7.26
N ASN A 72 -7.48 -12.34 6.98
CA ASN A 72 -6.03 -12.27 6.77
C ASN A 72 -5.26 -11.97 8.06
N ASN A 73 -5.93 -11.87 9.21
CA ASN A 73 -5.35 -11.51 10.51
C ASN A 73 -4.49 -10.23 10.44
N ILE A 74 -5.01 -9.19 9.78
CA ILE A 74 -4.34 -7.89 9.62
C ILE A 74 -4.80 -6.93 10.72
N GLU A 75 -3.84 -6.26 11.35
CA GLU A 75 -4.14 -5.23 12.34
C GLU A 75 -4.63 -3.93 11.68
N LEU A 76 -5.73 -3.35 12.19
CA LEU A 76 -6.38 -2.16 11.61
C LEU A 76 -5.46 -0.93 11.50
N GLU A 77 -4.51 -0.77 12.42
CA GLU A 77 -3.49 0.29 12.37
C GLU A 77 -2.67 0.25 11.06
N SER A 78 -2.41 -0.95 10.56
CA SER A 78 -1.64 -1.17 9.32
C SER A 78 -2.46 -0.86 8.07
N VAL A 79 -3.78 -1.03 8.13
CA VAL A 79 -4.71 -0.82 7.01
C VAL A 79 -4.72 0.63 6.55
N ASN A 80 -4.53 1.59 7.47
CA ASN A 80 -4.46 3.02 7.15
C ASN A 80 -3.41 3.38 6.09
N LYS A 81 -2.31 2.61 6.01
CA LYS A 81 -1.24 2.79 5.02
C LYS A 81 -1.56 2.11 3.69
N LEU A 82 -2.44 1.11 3.70
CA LEU A 82 -2.81 0.29 2.55
C LEU A 82 -4.00 0.89 1.79
N ILE A 83 -4.88 1.62 2.48
CA ILE A 83 -6.01 2.31 1.84
C ILE A 83 -5.48 3.44 0.95
N SER A 84 -5.72 3.30 -0.36
CA SER A 84 -5.40 4.32 -1.36
C SER A 84 -6.30 5.55 -1.20
N LYS A 85 -5.85 6.71 -1.71
CA LYS A 85 -6.66 7.94 -1.71
C LYS A 85 -8.08 7.74 -2.28
N PRO A 86 -8.29 7.08 -3.43
CA PRO A 86 -9.64 6.84 -3.95
C PRO A 86 -10.47 5.92 -3.06
N LEU A 87 -9.88 4.86 -2.49
CA LEU A 87 -10.60 3.95 -1.60
C LEU A 87 -11.03 4.65 -0.30
N LYS A 88 -10.19 5.55 0.23
CA LYS A 88 -10.52 6.39 1.39
C LYS A 88 -11.71 7.32 1.11
N GLU A 89 -11.86 7.80 -0.10
CA GLU A 89 -12.97 8.65 -0.51
C GLU A 89 -14.27 7.87 -0.63
N LYS A 90 -14.23 6.67 -1.26
CA LYS A 90 -15.35 5.73 -1.29
C LYS A 90 -15.83 5.38 0.14
N LEU A 91 -14.90 5.05 1.04
CA LEU A 91 -15.19 4.72 2.43
C LEU A 91 -15.86 5.88 3.18
N LYS A 92 -15.39 7.11 2.94
CA LYS A 92 -16.00 8.31 3.54
C LYS A 92 -17.40 8.58 3.02
N ALA A 93 -17.62 8.42 1.71
CA ALA A 93 -18.94 8.60 1.11
C ALA A 93 -19.94 7.61 1.74
N GLU A 94 -19.56 6.34 1.81
CA GLU A 94 -20.38 5.30 2.41
C GLU A 94 -20.63 5.54 3.92
N ALA A 95 -19.62 5.99 4.65
CA ALA A 95 -19.77 6.37 6.06
C ALA A 95 -20.70 7.58 6.26
N LEU A 96 -20.84 8.47 5.27
CA LEU A 96 -21.82 9.57 5.30
C LEU A 96 -23.22 9.06 5.01
N ASP A 97 -23.37 8.19 3.99
CA ASP A 97 -24.65 7.60 3.62
C ASP A 97 -25.24 6.76 4.75
N LEU A 98 -24.39 6.02 5.46
CA LEU A 98 -24.74 5.22 6.64
C LEU A 98 -24.80 6.05 7.94
N ASN A 99 -24.60 7.37 7.89
CA ASN A 99 -24.62 8.28 9.05
C ASN A 99 -23.61 7.91 10.18
N TYR A 100 -22.49 7.27 9.84
CA TYR A 100 -21.42 6.96 10.80
C TYR A 100 -20.55 8.17 11.16
N LEU A 101 -20.56 9.22 10.33
CA LEU A 101 -19.85 10.46 10.62
C LEU A 101 -20.79 11.52 11.20
N LYS A 102 -20.32 12.22 12.24
CA LYS A 102 -21.04 13.36 12.80
C LYS A 102 -21.18 14.46 11.74
N LYS A 103 -22.40 14.96 11.57
CA LYS A 103 -22.69 16.12 10.72
C LYS A 103 -21.85 17.31 11.19
N THR A 104 -20.97 17.80 10.31
CA THR A 104 -20.04 18.91 10.63
C THR A 104 -20.70 20.29 10.45
N THR A 105 -21.93 20.35 9.96
CA THR A 105 -22.66 21.60 9.75
C THR A 105 -23.02 22.24 11.09
N ARG A 106 -22.21 23.20 11.53
CA ARG A 106 -22.55 24.18 12.58
C ARG A 106 -23.28 25.41 12.01
N SER A 107 -23.85 25.31 10.81
CA SER A 107 -24.53 26.44 10.19
C SER A 107 -25.87 26.64 10.91
N ARG A 108 -25.91 27.63 11.80
CA ARG A 108 -27.18 28.19 12.27
C ARG A 108 -27.65 29.15 11.21
N LEU A 109 -28.91 28.98 10.79
CA LEU A 109 -29.59 29.99 10.01
C LEU A 109 -29.59 31.29 10.84
N PRO A 110 -29.11 32.42 10.31
CA PRO A 110 -29.35 33.71 10.94
C PRO A 110 -30.87 33.90 10.99
N ILE A 111 -31.42 33.92 12.20
CA ILE A 111 -32.81 34.30 12.47
C ILE A 111 -32.89 35.76 12.85
#